data_AF-A0A5D0QPG5-F1
#
_entry.id   AF-A0A5D0QPG5-F1
#
_cell.length_a   1.000
_cell.length_b   1.000
_cell.length_c   1.000
_cell.angle_alpha   90.00
_cell.angle_beta   90.00
_cell.angle_gamma   90.00
#
_symmetry.space_group_name_H-M   'P 1'
#
loop_
_entity.id
_entity.type
_entity.pdbx_description
1 polymer ?
#
loop_
_entity_poly.entity_id
_entity_poly.type
_entity_poly.pdbx_seq_one_letter_code
_entity_poly.pdbx_strand_id
1 'polypeptide(L)'
;MANEITVPLLPCRSIDEMVGFYTMLGFARTYYQTRPNPYVSLRREDLRLDFFGMPGFDPEESYGTCVVLVPDTGELFEAFAAGMRRVHGKLLVTGIPRMTRPRKRKNADNVSGFTVIDPGGNWIRIMAAAPVPEEETATGKLTTTLHRAVVMGDSHGKHVRAAQILDAALDRDRDTATAAEQLEALAYRAELALRAEDPAAAGDALARARALPLSGAERDRLAGTLAALDDVEAALRPAP
;
A
#
# COMPACT_ATOMS: atom_id res chain seq x y z
N MET A 1 21.76 29.29 -7.75
CA MET A 1 22.17 28.39 -6.67
C MET A 1 21.69 27.00 -7.04
N ALA A 2 22.41 25.97 -6.64
CA ALA A 2 22.05 24.56 -6.88
C ALA A 2 22.26 23.81 -5.56
N ASN A 3 21.54 22.71 -5.37
CA ASN A 3 21.50 21.87 -4.15
C ASN A 3 20.61 22.38 -3.01
N GLU A 4 19.60 23.19 -3.29
CA GLU A 4 18.51 23.45 -2.35
C GLU A 4 17.76 22.14 -2.03
N ILE A 5 17.52 21.87 -0.74
CA ILE A 5 16.84 20.64 -0.28
C ILE A 5 15.50 21.04 0.35
N THR A 6 14.42 20.40 -0.10
CA THR A 6 13.11 20.48 0.55
C THR A 6 12.91 19.23 1.40
N VAL A 7 12.51 19.41 2.65
CA VAL A 7 12.22 18.31 3.58
C VAL A 7 10.76 18.43 4.03
N PRO A 8 9.93 17.39 3.84
CA PRO A 8 8.58 17.41 4.38
C PRO A 8 8.62 17.33 5.91
N LEU A 9 7.82 18.17 6.57
CA LEU A 9 7.54 18.11 8.01
C LEU A 9 6.09 17.66 8.20
N LEU A 10 5.91 16.45 8.73
CA LEU A 10 4.60 15.81 8.85
C LEU A 10 4.11 15.76 10.30
N PRO A 11 2.79 15.94 10.56
CA PRO A 11 2.25 15.90 11.90
C PRO A 11 2.24 14.48 12.46
N CYS A 12 2.40 14.37 13.78
CA CYS A 12 2.17 13.11 14.50
C CYS A 12 1.71 13.38 15.92
N ARG A 13 1.04 12.40 16.52
CA ARG A 13 0.68 12.44 17.96
C ARG A 13 1.89 12.14 18.85
N SER A 14 2.77 11.24 18.42
CA SER A 14 3.92 10.77 19.19
C SER A 14 5.15 10.59 18.30
N ILE A 15 6.21 11.35 18.54
CA ILE A 15 7.48 11.21 17.81
C ILE A 15 8.18 9.88 18.11
N ASP A 16 7.89 9.23 19.24
CA ASP A 16 8.45 7.92 19.59
C ASP A 16 7.79 6.79 18.79
N GLU A 17 6.48 6.88 18.53
CA GLU A 17 5.78 5.96 17.62
C GLU A 17 6.35 6.09 16.19
N MET A 18 6.65 7.32 15.76
CA MET A 18 7.32 7.55 14.47
C MET A 18 8.70 6.91 14.41
N VAL A 19 9.53 7.09 15.45
CA VAL A 19 10.86 6.46 15.52
C VAL A 19 10.74 4.94 15.43
N GLY A 20 9.88 4.31 16.23
CA GLY A 20 9.70 2.86 16.23
C GLY A 20 9.29 2.32 14.85
N PHE A 21 8.29 2.96 14.24
CA PHE A 21 7.79 2.55 12.92
C PHE A 21 8.83 2.73 11.81
N TYR A 22 9.47 3.88 11.70
CA TYR A 22 10.43 4.13 10.62
C TYR A 22 11.74 3.36 10.83
N THR A 23 12.16 3.09 12.06
CA THR A 23 13.29 2.19 12.31
C THR A 23 13.00 0.76 11.88
N MET A 24 11.76 0.27 12.06
CA MET A 24 11.34 -1.02 11.49
C MET A 24 11.51 -1.03 9.96
N LEU A 25 11.24 0.09 9.28
CA LEU A 25 11.39 0.27 7.83
C LEU A 25 12.85 0.55 7.38
N GLY A 26 13.81 0.51 8.31
CA GLY A 26 15.24 0.70 8.02
C GLY A 26 15.72 2.16 8.04
N PHE A 27 14.95 3.09 8.59
CA PHE A 27 15.41 4.46 8.81
C PHE A 27 16.23 4.58 10.10
N ALA A 28 17.24 5.45 10.06
CA ALA A 28 17.98 5.90 11.22
C ALA A 28 17.45 7.25 11.70
N ARG A 29 17.41 7.44 13.02
CA ARG A 29 17.11 8.73 13.65
C ARG A 29 18.34 9.63 13.58
N THR A 30 18.24 10.77 12.89
CA THR A 30 19.35 11.72 12.71
C THR A 30 19.24 12.95 13.60
N TYR A 31 18.04 13.26 14.08
CA TYR A 31 17.79 14.32 15.06
C TYR A 31 16.57 13.98 15.90
N TYR A 32 16.57 14.38 17.18
CA TYR A 32 15.49 14.10 18.12
C TYR A 32 15.43 15.15 19.22
N GLN A 33 14.25 15.71 19.44
CA GLN A 33 13.98 16.70 20.47
C GLN A 33 12.59 16.46 21.06
N THR A 34 12.47 16.47 22.39
CA THR A 34 11.18 16.34 23.08
C THR A 34 10.63 17.67 23.58
N ARG A 35 11.50 18.65 23.87
CA ARG A 35 11.14 20.00 24.37
C ARG A 35 12.01 21.08 23.73
N PRO A 36 11.49 22.32 23.55
CA PRO A 36 10.12 22.74 23.86
C PRO A 36 9.08 22.17 22.89
N ASN A 37 9.49 21.81 21.67
CA ASN A 37 8.63 21.24 20.64
C ASN A 37 9.09 19.81 20.29
N PRO A 38 8.22 18.79 20.42
CA PRO A 38 8.55 17.44 20.00
C PRO A 38 8.83 17.39 18.49
N TYR A 39 9.98 16.85 18.12
CA TYR A 39 10.45 16.81 16.74
C TYR A 39 11.43 15.67 16.53
N VAL A 40 11.36 15.04 15.36
CA VAL A 40 12.31 14.01 14.94
C VAL A 40 12.63 14.10 13.46
N SER A 41 13.90 13.91 13.09
CA SER A 41 14.32 13.67 11.71
C SER A 41 14.73 12.22 11.53
N LEU A 42 14.21 11.58 10.49
CA LEU A 42 14.46 10.19 10.14
C LEU A 42 15.02 10.13 8.73
N ARG A 43 16.08 9.33 8.55
CA ARG A 43 16.77 9.21 7.26
C ARG A 43 17.01 7.75 6.91
N ARG A 44 16.73 7.40 5.66
CA ARG A 44 17.14 6.15 5.01
C ARG A 44 17.84 6.55 3.71
N GLU A 45 19.15 6.32 3.62
CA GLU A 45 19.97 6.80 2.48
C GLU A 45 19.67 8.28 2.20
N ASP A 46 19.20 8.66 1.00
CA ASP A 46 18.88 10.05 0.68
C ASP A 46 17.43 10.45 1.01
N LEU A 47 16.58 9.49 1.39
CA LEU A 47 15.22 9.74 1.83
C LEU A 47 15.22 10.26 3.27
N ARG A 48 14.91 11.56 3.43
CA ARG A 48 14.71 12.23 4.72
C ARG A 48 13.26 12.61 4.91
N LEU A 49 12.70 12.23 6.05
CA LEU A 49 11.37 12.61 6.52
C LEU A 49 11.48 13.19 7.93
N ASP A 50 10.84 14.33 8.16
CA ASP A 50 10.83 14.97 9.45
C ASP A 50 9.41 15.02 10.00
N PHE A 51 9.27 14.89 11.32
CA PHE A 51 7.97 14.84 12.00
C PHE A 51 7.97 15.76 13.20
N PHE A 52 6.82 16.38 13.46
CA PHE A 52 6.60 17.21 14.64
C PHE A 52 5.40 16.70 15.43
N GLY A 53 5.52 16.74 16.77
CA GLY A 53 4.45 16.34 17.66
C GLY A 53 3.40 17.44 17.77
N MET A 54 2.14 17.10 17.54
CA MET A 54 0.99 17.97 17.71
C MET A 54 0.08 17.40 18.82
N PRO A 55 -0.06 18.07 19.98
CA PRO A 55 -0.92 17.60 21.06
C PRO A 55 -2.37 17.42 20.62
N GLY A 56 -2.97 16.29 20.96
CA GLY A 56 -4.36 15.97 20.61
C GLY A 56 -4.61 15.65 19.13
N PHE A 57 -3.55 15.52 18.33
CA PHE A 57 -3.68 15.17 16.91
C PHE A 57 -4.25 13.76 16.73
N ASP A 58 -5.32 13.67 15.95
CA ASP A 58 -5.94 12.41 15.53
C ASP A 58 -5.33 11.95 14.20
N PRO A 59 -4.62 10.80 14.16
CA PRO A 59 -4.12 10.23 12.92
C PRO A 59 -5.19 9.98 11.85
N GLU A 60 -6.44 9.69 12.22
CA GLU A 60 -7.51 9.44 11.25
C GLU A 60 -7.92 10.70 10.48
N GLU A 61 -7.72 11.87 11.07
CA GLU A 61 -8.00 13.19 10.48
C GLU A 61 -6.77 13.81 9.79
N SER A 62 -5.67 13.06 9.64
CA SER A 62 -4.44 13.58 9.06
C SER A 62 -4.60 14.01 7.60
N TYR A 63 -4.23 15.26 7.32
CA TYR A 63 -4.01 15.77 5.96
C TYR A 63 -2.55 15.62 5.49
N GLY A 64 -1.68 15.05 6.33
CA GLY A 64 -0.26 14.96 6.05
C GLY A 64 0.01 14.06 4.84
N THR A 65 0.75 14.57 3.86
CA THR A 65 1.15 13.78 2.70
C THR A 65 2.46 14.30 2.13
N CYS A 66 3.25 13.39 1.58
CA CYS A 66 4.41 13.75 0.77
C CYS A 66 4.57 12.77 -0.38
N VAL A 67 5.30 13.21 -1.40
CA VAL A 67 5.72 12.37 -2.51
C VAL A 67 7.18 12.02 -2.33
N VAL A 68 7.50 10.74 -2.52
CA VAL A 68 8.87 10.25 -2.60
C VAL A 68 9.05 9.62 -3.96
N LEU A 69 10.04 10.12 -4.71
CA LEU A 69 10.42 9.56 -6.00
C LEU A 69 11.61 8.64 -5.80
N VAL A 70 11.50 7.41 -6.29
CA VAL A 70 12.57 6.40 -6.20
C VAL A 70 12.87 5.78 -7.56
N PRO A 71 14.10 5.30 -7.80
CA PRO A 71 14.42 4.60 -9.03
C PRO A 71 13.65 3.28 -9.16
N ASP A 72 13.45 2.57 -8.06
CA ASP A 72 12.75 1.28 -8.02
C ASP A 72 11.76 1.24 -6.85
N THR A 73 10.45 1.17 -7.16
CA THR A 73 9.41 1.08 -6.14
C THR A 73 9.24 -0.32 -5.57
N GLY A 74 9.60 -1.36 -6.33
CA GLY A 74 9.56 -2.75 -5.89
C GLY A 74 10.63 -3.04 -4.83
N GLU A 75 11.86 -2.60 -5.07
CA GLU A 75 12.97 -2.78 -4.12
C GLU A 75 12.66 -2.12 -2.76
N LEU A 76 12.17 -0.87 -2.78
CA LEU A 76 11.80 -0.18 -1.54
C LEU A 76 10.62 -0.86 -0.84
N PHE A 77 9.61 -1.30 -1.60
CA PHE A 77 8.46 -2.03 -1.05
C PHE A 77 8.90 -3.32 -0.36
N GLU A 78 9.74 -4.14 -0.98
CA GLU A 78 10.20 -5.39 -0.40
C GLU A 78 11.05 -5.17 0.86
N ALA A 79 11.90 -4.14 0.86
CA ALA A 79 12.66 -3.76 2.05
C ALA A 79 11.74 -3.39 3.23
N PHE A 80 10.68 -2.61 2.97
CA PHE A 80 9.69 -2.25 3.98
C PHE A 80 8.84 -3.44 4.42
N ALA A 81 8.41 -4.28 3.48
CA ALA A 81 7.63 -5.48 3.76
C ALA A 81 8.41 -6.48 4.62
N ALA A 82 9.71 -6.68 4.34
CA ALA A 82 10.60 -7.50 5.16
C ALA A 82 10.71 -6.96 6.59
N GLY A 83 10.85 -5.64 6.75
CA GLY A 83 10.83 -4.98 8.05
C GLY A 83 9.56 -5.25 8.84
N MET A 84 8.40 -5.08 8.21
CA MET A 84 7.08 -5.35 8.82
C MET A 84 6.93 -6.82 9.19
N ARG A 85 7.25 -7.76 8.29
CA ARG A 85 7.15 -9.20 8.55
C ARG A 85 8.07 -9.64 9.68
N ARG A 86 9.27 -9.06 9.80
CA ARG A 86 10.20 -9.35 10.90
C ARG A 86 9.67 -8.91 12.27
N VAL A 87 8.99 -7.76 12.35
CA VAL A 87 8.50 -7.21 13.62
C VAL A 87 7.11 -7.73 13.99
N HIS A 88 6.22 -7.88 13.01
CA HIS A 88 4.81 -8.20 13.22
C HIS A 88 4.41 -9.60 12.75
N GLY A 89 5.31 -10.35 12.12
CA GLY A 89 5.00 -11.65 11.50
C GLY A 89 4.17 -11.56 10.21
N LYS A 90 3.76 -10.35 9.81
CA LYS A 90 2.91 -10.09 8.64
C LYS A 90 3.12 -8.70 8.06
N LEU A 91 2.63 -8.51 6.84
CA LEU A 91 2.51 -7.18 6.22
C LEU A 91 1.32 -6.42 6.83
N LEU A 92 1.52 -5.15 7.18
CA LEU A 92 0.44 -4.29 7.69
C LEU A 92 -0.38 -3.76 6.51
N VAL A 93 -1.49 -4.42 6.18
CA VAL A 93 -2.32 -4.08 4.99
C VAL A 93 -3.59 -3.28 5.32
N THR A 94 -3.92 -3.13 6.60
CA THR A 94 -5.11 -2.42 7.12
C THR A 94 -4.77 -1.62 8.38
N GLY A 95 -5.66 -0.69 8.77
CA GLY A 95 -5.49 0.19 9.92
C GLY A 95 -4.50 1.34 9.70
N ILE A 96 -4.10 1.97 10.80
CA ILE A 96 -3.02 2.94 10.88
C ILE A 96 -2.01 2.40 11.89
N PRO A 97 -0.76 2.10 11.51
CA PRO A 97 -0.17 2.24 10.16
C PRO A 97 -0.52 1.07 9.20
N ARG A 98 -0.40 1.32 7.88
CA ARG A 98 -0.52 0.29 6.82
C ARG A 98 0.30 0.62 5.58
N MET A 99 0.44 -0.33 4.67
CA MET A 99 1.11 -0.18 3.39
C MET A 99 0.28 -0.80 2.25
N THR A 100 0.10 -0.06 1.15
CA THR A 100 -0.48 -0.60 -0.09
C THR A 100 0.58 -1.35 -0.90
N ARG A 101 0.17 -2.08 -1.93
CA ARG A 101 1.12 -2.73 -2.85
C ARG A 101 1.53 -1.79 -4.00
N PRO A 102 2.70 -2.03 -4.62
CA PRO A 102 3.06 -1.37 -5.87
C PRO A 102 2.06 -1.80 -6.94
N ARG A 103 1.29 -0.84 -7.44
CA ARG A 103 0.37 -1.03 -8.57
C ARG A 103 0.53 0.12 -9.53
N LYS A 104 0.39 -0.14 -10.83
CA LYS A 104 0.29 0.92 -11.85
C LYS A 104 -0.99 1.71 -11.61
N ARG A 105 -0.90 3.04 -11.64
CA ARG A 105 -2.04 3.92 -11.40
C ARG A 105 -2.30 4.81 -12.60
N LYS A 106 -3.51 4.71 -13.17
CA LYS A 106 -3.89 5.52 -14.33
C LYS A 106 -3.82 7.03 -14.07
N ASN A 107 -4.02 7.46 -12.83
CA ASN A 107 -3.95 8.87 -12.45
C ASN A 107 -2.53 9.36 -12.11
N ALA A 108 -1.50 8.54 -12.33
CA ALA A 108 -0.09 8.87 -12.12
C ALA A 108 0.74 8.35 -13.29
N ASP A 109 0.33 8.69 -14.52
CA ASP A 109 1.01 8.32 -15.77
C ASP A 109 1.33 6.83 -15.91
N ASN A 110 0.47 5.98 -15.34
CA ASN A 110 0.63 4.52 -15.29
C ASN A 110 1.92 4.04 -14.59
N VAL A 111 2.56 4.92 -13.81
CA VAL A 111 3.74 4.61 -13.02
C VAL A 111 3.36 3.68 -11.86
N SER A 112 4.20 2.68 -11.60
CA SER A 112 4.06 1.81 -10.44
C SER A 112 4.38 2.59 -9.17
N GLY A 113 3.50 2.51 -8.17
CA GLY A 113 3.73 3.15 -6.88
C GLY A 113 2.90 2.53 -5.77
N PHE A 114 3.33 2.77 -4.54
CA PHE A 114 2.64 2.32 -3.33
C PHE A 114 2.60 3.44 -2.29
N THR A 115 1.72 3.30 -1.32
CA THR A 115 1.52 4.28 -0.25
C THR A 115 1.82 3.63 1.08
N VAL A 116 2.61 4.29 1.92
CA VAL A 116 2.70 3.99 3.36
C VAL A 116 1.82 5.01 4.08
N ILE A 117 0.93 4.50 4.93
CA ILE A 117 0.21 5.30 5.92
C ILE A 117 0.90 5.03 7.25
N ASP A 118 1.59 6.03 7.77
CA ASP A 118 2.41 5.93 8.97
C ASP A 118 1.55 6.04 10.26
N PRO A 119 2.13 5.92 11.48
CA PRO A 119 1.36 6.05 12.73
C PRO A 119 0.69 7.41 12.95
N GLY A 120 1.16 8.47 12.27
CA GLY A 120 0.52 9.78 12.24
C GLY A 120 -0.60 9.87 11.20
N GLY A 121 -0.96 8.78 10.53
CA GLY A 121 -1.95 8.78 9.45
C GLY A 121 -1.47 9.49 8.18
N ASN A 122 -0.18 9.84 8.10
CA ASN A 122 0.35 10.57 6.95
C ASN A 122 0.49 9.66 5.74
N TRP A 123 0.17 10.19 4.56
CA TRP A 123 0.25 9.48 3.30
C TRP A 123 1.59 9.71 2.62
N ILE A 124 2.52 8.77 2.77
CA ILE A 124 3.81 8.77 2.08
C ILE A 124 3.62 8.05 0.74
N ARG A 125 3.56 8.83 -0.34
CA ARG A 125 3.29 8.33 -1.70
C ARG A 125 4.61 8.04 -2.40
N ILE A 126 4.97 6.76 -2.49
CA ILE A 126 6.18 6.31 -3.18
C ILE A 126 5.83 6.09 -4.66
N MET A 127 6.52 6.80 -5.55
CA MET A 127 6.32 6.72 -7.00
C MET A 127 7.67 6.52 -7.70
N ALA A 128 7.68 5.86 -8.86
CA ALA A 128 8.91 5.77 -9.63
C ALA A 128 9.29 7.15 -10.18
N ALA A 129 10.58 7.49 -10.15
CA ALA A 129 11.10 8.77 -10.61
C ALA A 129 11.00 8.94 -12.13
N ALA A 130 10.94 7.84 -12.87
CA ALA A 130 10.73 7.81 -14.30
C ALA A 130 9.61 6.83 -14.66
N PRO A 131 8.89 7.05 -15.77
CA PRO A 131 7.97 6.07 -16.30
C PRO A 131 8.71 4.75 -16.56
N VAL A 132 8.19 3.66 -16.03
CA VAL A 132 8.61 2.32 -16.46
C VAL A 132 8.03 2.12 -17.86
N PRO A 133 8.80 1.61 -18.84
CA PRO A 133 8.29 1.36 -20.19
C PRO A 133 6.96 0.60 -20.15
N GLU A 134 6.01 1.02 -20.99
CA GLU A 134 4.72 0.33 -21.10
C GLU A 134 4.92 -1.08 -21.63
N GLU A 135 4.92 -2.07 -20.74
CA GLU A 135 4.53 -3.42 -21.13
C GLU A 135 3.05 -3.42 -21.52
N GLU A 136 2.71 -4.11 -22.61
CA GLU A 136 1.33 -4.30 -23.08
C GLU A 136 0.45 -4.77 -21.92
N THR A 137 -0.29 -3.82 -21.34
CA THR A 137 -1.21 -4.13 -20.24
C THR A 137 -2.29 -5.08 -20.71
N ALA A 138 -2.60 -6.08 -19.89
CA ALA A 138 -3.68 -7.03 -20.15
C ALA A 138 -4.97 -6.27 -20.52
N THR A 139 -5.48 -6.54 -21.71
CA THR A 139 -6.64 -5.84 -22.27
C THR A 139 -7.91 -6.61 -21.91
N GLY A 140 -8.76 -5.99 -21.08
CA GLY A 140 -9.98 -6.64 -20.61
C GLY A 140 -10.93 -5.69 -19.88
N LYS A 141 -12.24 -6.00 -19.91
CA LYS A 141 -13.28 -5.19 -19.25
C LYS A 141 -13.12 -5.20 -17.72
N LEU A 142 -12.75 -6.36 -17.17
CA LEU A 142 -12.52 -6.52 -15.75
C LEU A 142 -11.25 -5.77 -15.33
N THR A 143 -10.14 -5.93 -16.06
CA THR A 143 -8.88 -5.18 -15.82
C THR A 143 -9.10 -3.67 -15.85
N THR A 144 -9.88 -3.18 -16.81
CA THR A 144 -10.22 -1.75 -16.88
C THR A 144 -10.97 -1.27 -15.63
N THR A 145 -11.87 -2.09 -15.11
CA THR A 145 -12.62 -1.75 -13.90
C THR A 145 -11.75 -1.85 -12.65
N LEU A 146 -10.88 -2.86 -12.59
CA LEU A 146 -9.86 -3.03 -11.55
C LEU A 146 -8.98 -1.78 -11.45
N HIS A 147 -8.45 -1.27 -12.57
CA HIS A 147 -7.62 -0.05 -12.57
C HIS A 147 -8.36 1.16 -12.00
N ARG A 148 -9.67 1.31 -12.26
CA ARG A 148 -10.49 2.37 -11.66
C ARG A 148 -10.69 2.16 -10.16
N ALA A 149 -10.90 0.92 -9.73
CA ALA A 149 -10.99 0.57 -8.33
C ALA A 149 -9.67 0.87 -7.59
N VAL A 150 -8.51 0.58 -8.19
CA VAL A 150 -7.18 0.90 -7.64
C VAL A 150 -7.02 2.39 -7.40
N VAL A 151 -7.41 3.24 -8.36
CA VAL A 151 -7.38 4.69 -8.17
C VAL A 151 -8.32 5.12 -7.03
N MET A 152 -9.49 4.51 -6.91
CA MET A 152 -10.46 4.84 -5.86
C MET A 152 -9.95 4.43 -4.46
N GLY A 153 -9.44 3.20 -4.32
CA GLY A 153 -8.96 2.67 -3.05
C GLY A 153 -7.59 3.21 -2.66
N ASP A 154 -6.57 3.02 -3.50
CA ASP A 154 -5.16 3.23 -3.11
C ASP A 154 -4.70 4.70 -3.26
N SER A 155 -5.38 5.50 -4.09
CA SER A 155 -5.07 6.93 -4.24
C SER A 155 -5.94 7.84 -3.38
N HIS A 156 -7.22 7.47 -3.17
CA HIS A 156 -8.21 8.30 -2.45
C HIS A 156 -8.72 7.70 -1.13
N GLY A 157 -8.33 6.47 -0.78
CA GLY A 157 -8.75 5.83 0.48
C GLY A 157 -10.22 5.39 0.49
N LYS A 158 -10.91 5.41 -0.65
CA LYS A 158 -12.35 5.11 -0.75
C LYS A 158 -12.58 3.60 -0.89
N HIS A 159 -12.18 2.84 0.14
CA HIS A 159 -12.10 1.38 0.10
C HIS A 159 -13.46 0.71 -0.16
N VAL A 160 -14.49 1.09 0.60
CA VAL A 160 -15.86 0.54 0.46
C VAL A 160 -16.41 0.79 -0.94
N ARG A 161 -16.24 2.00 -1.47
CA ARG A 161 -16.72 2.34 -2.82
C ARG A 161 -15.94 1.59 -3.90
N ALA A 162 -14.63 1.44 -3.75
CA ALA A 162 -13.81 0.65 -4.65
C ALA A 162 -14.23 -0.82 -4.67
N ALA A 163 -14.53 -1.39 -3.49
CA ALA A 163 -15.02 -2.75 -3.34
C ALA A 163 -16.34 -2.98 -4.09
N GLN A 164 -17.32 -2.11 -3.89
CA GLN A 164 -18.61 -2.18 -4.59
C GLN A 164 -18.49 -2.14 -6.12
N ILE A 165 -17.58 -1.29 -6.64
CA ILE A 165 -17.33 -1.20 -8.08
C ILE A 165 -16.75 -2.52 -8.61
N LEU A 166 -15.86 -3.13 -7.83
CA LEU A 166 -15.17 -4.36 -8.20
C LEU A 166 -16.10 -5.58 -8.10
N ASP A 167 -16.96 -5.63 -7.08
CA ASP A 167 -17.98 -6.68 -6.92
C ASP A 167 -18.92 -6.71 -8.13
N ALA A 168 -19.44 -5.55 -8.54
CA ALA A 168 -20.29 -5.45 -9.72
C ALA A 168 -19.57 -5.86 -11.03
N ALA A 169 -18.26 -5.63 -11.13
CA ALA A 169 -17.47 -6.03 -12.29
C ALA A 169 -17.19 -7.53 -12.31
N LEU A 170 -16.83 -8.10 -11.16
CA LEU A 170 -16.60 -9.54 -10.98
C LEU A 170 -17.85 -10.36 -11.32
N ASP A 171 -19.03 -9.88 -10.96
CA ASP A 171 -20.29 -10.55 -11.33
C ASP A 171 -20.63 -10.41 -12.80
N ARG A 172 -20.51 -9.19 -13.35
CA ARG A 172 -20.79 -8.93 -14.76
C ARG A 172 -19.89 -9.72 -15.71
N ASP A 173 -18.61 -9.82 -15.39
CA ASP A 173 -17.60 -10.37 -16.29
C ASP A 173 -17.24 -11.84 -15.98
N ARG A 174 -17.93 -12.48 -15.00
CA ARG A 174 -17.65 -13.84 -14.48
C ARG A 174 -17.36 -14.90 -15.53
N ASP A 175 -18.16 -14.95 -16.59
CA ASP A 175 -18.07 -15.99 -17.63
C ASP A 175 -17.16 -15.60 -18.80
N THR A 176 -16.67 -14.35 -18.81
CA THR A 176 -15.91 -13.78 -19.94
C THR A 176 -14.48 -13.39 -19.58
N ALA A 177 -14.22 -13.11 -18.30
CA ALA A 177 -12.90 -12.75 -17.81
C ALA A 177 -12.03 -14.01 -17.67
N THR A 178 -10.76 -13.87 -18.05
CA THR A 178 -9.75 -14.91 -17.87
C THR A 178 -9.49 -15.21 -16.40
N ALA A 179 -8.94 -16.38 -16.07
CA ALA A 179 -8.58 -16.73 -14.70
C ALA A 179 -7.57 -15.74 -14.09
N ALA A 180 -6.66 -15.19 -14.91
CA ALA A 180 -5.72 -14.15 -14.50
C ALA A 180 -6.44 -12.85 -14.08
N GLU A 181 -7.37 -12.34 -14.89
CA GLU A 181 -8.15 -11.14 -14.57
C GLU A 181 -8.98 -11.32 -13.30
N GLN A 182 -9.61 -12.49 -13.15
CA GLN A 182 -10.39 -12.82 -11.96
C GLN A 182 -9.51 -12.88 -10.71
N LEU A 183 -8.33 -13.50 -10.80
CA LEU A 183 -7.39 -13.61 -9.68
C LEU A 183 -6.93 -12.22 -9.21
N GLU A 184 -6.51 -11.35 -10.13
CA GLU A 184 -6.05 -10.00 -9.79
C GLU A 184 -7.16 -9.16 -9.16
N ALA A 185 -8.38 -9.24 -9.72
CA ALA A 185 -9.54 -8.55 -9.19
C ALA A 185 -9.94 -9.07 -7.80
N LEU A 186 -9.98 -10.39 -7.58
CA LEU A 186 -10.31 -10.98 -6.28
C LEU A 186 -9.22 -10.69 -5.23
N ALA A 187 -7.94 -10.71 -5.61
CA ALA A 187 -6.85 -10.34 -4.72
C ALA A 187 -6.97 -8.88 -4.25
N TYR A 188 -7.23 -7.95 -5.17
CA TYR A 188 -7.46 -6.55 -4.79
C TYR A 188 -8.74 -6.38 -3.98
N ARG A 189 -9.80 -7.13 -4.30
CA ARG A 189 -11.06 -7.10 -3.54
C ARG A 189 -10.88 -7.56 -2.09
N ALA A 190 -10.05 -8.57 -1.86
CA ALA A 190 -9.73 -9.05 -0.52
C ALA A 190 -8.97 -7.98 0.29
N GLU A 191 -7.98 -7.32 -0.30
CA GLU A 191 -7.29 -6.19 0.34
C GLU A 191 -8.24 -5.04 0.68
N LEU A 192 -9.15 -4.69 -0.24
CA LEU A 192 -10.14 -3.65 -0.02
C LEU A 192 -11.08 -3.99 1.14
N ALA A 193 -11.48 -5.25 1.27
CA ALA A 193 -12.31 -5.71 2.39
C ALA A 193 -11.58 -5.58 3.73
N LEU A 194 -10.31 -5.99 3.80
CA LEU A 194 -9.49 -5.82 5.01
C LEU A 194 -9.41 -4.35 5.44
N ARG A 195 -9.24 -3.44 4.47
CA ARG A 195 -9.17 -1.99 4.70
C ARG A 195 -10.54 -1.34 4.97
N ALA A 196 -11.62 -2.05 4.70
CA ALA A 196 -12.99 -1.66 5.01
C ALA A 196 -13.51 -2.36 6.27
N GLU A 197 -12.64 -3.04 7.02
CA GLU A 197 -12.97 -3.78 8.25
C GLU A 197 -14.05 -4.86 8.04
N ASP A 198 -14.05 -5.48 6.86
CA ASP A 198 -14.96 -6.57 6.48
C ASP A 198 -14.17 -7.88 6.28
N PRO A 199 -13.79 -8.57 7.38
CA PRO A 199 -13.01 -9.80 7.31
C PRO A 199 -13.78 -10.95 6.64
N ALA A 200 -15.11 -10.93 6.70
CA ALA A 200 -15.95 -11.93 6.05
C ALA A 200 -15.85 -11.82 4.52
N ALA A 201 -15.99 -10.61 3.97
CA ALA A 201 -15.82 -10.40 2.53
C ALA A 201 -14.36 -10.60 2.08
N ALA A 202 -13.37 -10.30 2.93
CA ALA A 202 -11.98 -10.62 2.64
C ALA A 202 -11.78 -12.14 2.52
N GLY A 203 -12.36 -12.91 3.46
CA GLY A 203 -12.34 -14.38 3.43
C GLY A 203 -13.02 -14.97 2.21
N ASP A 204 -14.20 -14.45 1.81
CA ASP A 204 -14.90 -14.89 0.60
C ASP A 204 -14.07 -14.63 -0.66
N ALA A 205 -13.57 -13.40 -0.84
CA ALA A 205 -12.74 -13.05 -1.99
C ALA A 205 -11.48 -13.90 -2.06
N LEU A 206 -10.82 -14.15 -0.93
CA LEU A 206 -9.65 -15.03 -0.82
C LEU A 206 -10.00 -16.47 -1.23
N ALA A 207 -11.09 -17.04 -0.68
CA ALA A 207 -11.52 -18.40 -0.99
C ALA A 207 -11.83 -18.57 -2.50
N ARG A 208 -12.55 -17.61 -3.08
CA ARG A 208 -12.85 -17.57 -4.52
C ARG A 208 -11.59 -17.48 -5.35
N ALA A 209 -10.62 -16.65 -4.95
CA ALA A 209 -9.34 -16.51 -5.64
C ALA A 209 -8.56 -17.82 -5.65
N ARG A 210 -8.52 -18.53 -4.51
CA ARG A 210 -7.82 -19.81 -4.37
C ARG A 210 -8.49 -20.95 -5.14
N ALA A 211 -9.78 -20.86 -5.40
CA ALA A 211 -10.53 -21.86 -6.15
C ALA A 211 -10.34 -21.76 -7.68
N LEU A 212 -9.70 -20.70 -8.19
CA LEU A 212 -9.51 -20.51 -9.63
C LEU A 212 -8.59 -21.60 -10.22
N PRO A 213 -8.97 -22.21 -11.35
CA PRO A 213 -8.17 -23.24 -12.01
C PRO A 213 -7.01 -22.60 -12.79
N LEU A 214 -5.86 -22.42 -12.13
CA LEU A 214 -4.64 -21.90 -12.76
C LEU A 214 -3.74 -23.03 -13.27
N SER A 215 -3.22 -22.88 -14.48
CA SER A 215 -2.11 -23.70 -15.01
C SER A 215 -0.79 -23.39 -14.30
N GLY A 216 0.23 -24.23 -14.46
CA GLY A 216 1.58 -23.97 -13.91
C GLY A 216 2.16 -22.64 -14.41
N ALA A 217 2.09 -22.42 -15.72
CA ALA A 217 2.56 -21.18 -16.35
C ALA A 217 1.77 -19.93 -15.89
N GLU A 218 0.49 -20.06 -15.54
CA GLU A 218 -0.26 -18.94 -14.93
C GLU A 218 0.15 -18.69 -13.49
N ARG A 219 0.40 -19.74 -12.68
CA ARG A 219 0.91 -19.57 -11.31
C ARG A 219 2.26 -18.86 -11.29
N ASP A 220 3.16 -19.22 -12.20
CA ASP A 220 4.47 -18.58 -12.29
C ASP A 220 4.35 -17.10 -12.67
N ARG A 221 3.54 -16.79 -13.69
CA ARG A 221 3.28 -15.40 -14.11
C ARG A 221 2.56 -14.56 -13.04
N LEU A 222 1.67 -15.18 -12.26
CA LEU A 222 0.86 -14.53 -11.24
C LEU A 222 1.44 -14.70 -9.83
N ALA A 223 2.71 -15.09 -9.71
CA ALA A 223 3.35 -15.36 -8.41
C ALA A 223 3.24 -14.17 -7.45
N GLY A 224 3.40 -12.93 -7.93
CA GLY A 224 3.21 -11.72 -7.12
C GLY A 224 1.78 -11.55 -6.60
N THR A 225 0.77 -11.85 -7.42
CA THR A 225 -0.65 -11.81 -7.02
C THR A 225 -0.96 -12.92 -6.01
N LEU A 226 -0.37 -14.11 -6.17
CA LEU A 226 -0.52 -15.21 -5.22
C LEU A 226 0.13 -14.88 -3.87
N ALA A 227 1.33 -14.28 -3.87
CA ALA A 227 1.97 -13.80 -2.65
C ALA A 227 1.13 -12.72 -1.94
N ALA A 228 0.44 -11.85 -2.70
CA ALA A 228 -0.49 -10.90 -2.12
C ALA A 228 -1.67 -11.58 -1.39
N LEU A 229 -2.18 -12.69 -1.92
CA LEU A 229 -3.21 -13.49 -1.23
C LEU A 229 -2.67 -14.15 0.05
N ASP A 230 -1.41 -14.60 0.05
CA ASP A 230 -0.76 -15.15 1.26
C ASP A 230 -0.68 -14.10 2.38
N ASP A 231 -0.36 -12.85 2.04
CA ASP A 231 -0.36 -11.75 3.00
C ASP A 231 -1.76 -11.40 3.52
N VAL A 232 -2.80 -11.44 2.66
CA VAL A 232 -4.20 -11.26 3.09
C VAL A 232 -4.59 -12.36 4.07
N GLU A 233 -4.24 -13.61 3.76
CA GLU A 233 -4.50 -14.75 4.62
C GLU A 233 -3.81 -14.58 5.98
N ALA A 234 -2.53 -14.16 5.99
CA ALA A 234 -1.80 -13.85 7.21
C ALA A 234 -2.44 -12.70 8.02
N ALA A 235 -3.04 -11.72 7.34
CA ALA A 235 -3.74 -10.62 7.99
C ALA A 235 -5.07 -11.03 8.63
N LEU A 236 -5.78 -12.00 8.04
CA LEU A 236 -7.04 -12.56 8.56
C LEU A 236 -6.83 -13.46 9.78
N ARG A 237 -5.62 -13.99 10.00
CA ARG A 237 -5.32 -14.77 11.19
C ARG A 237 -5.39 -13.87 12.43
N PRO A 238 -6.06 -14.32 13.51
CA PRO A 238 -6.04 -13.59 14.77
C PRO A 238 -4.60 -13.37 15.23
N ALA A 239 -4.34 -12.23 15.87
CA ALA A 239 -3.03 -11.98 16.46
C ALA A 239 -2.72 -13.09 17.50
N PRO A 240 -1.48 -13.61 17.53
CA PRO A 240 -1.07 -14.59 18.53
C PRO A 240 -1.15 -14.04 19.95
#